data_AF-A0A6G4TSL2-F1
#
_entry.id   AF-A0A6G4TSL2-F1
#
_cell.length_a   1.000
_cell.length_b   1.000
_cell.length_c   1.000
_cell.angle_alpha   90.00
_cell.angle_beta   90.00
_cell.angle_gamma   90.00
#
_symmetry.space_group_name_H-M   'P 1'
#
loop_
_entity.id
_entity.type
_entity.pdbx_description
1 polymer ?
#
loop_
_entity_poly.entity_id
_entity_poly.type
_entity_poly.pdbx_seq_one_letter_code
_entity_poly.pdbx_strand_id
1 'polypeptide(L)'
;MTTDITELAQRMKAAAGKATQGEWWADEVKKEGCYGSGDDCVEGFTSYAIYGSDGQTLFDSLNSDAACICEEYDGEGHVAWDETAQSNAEFIALANPNNVIALVEELEKAQAGEKQWREVVDAFCADDADWHKLTNSNNELIALLSQALCKQADRIAELESRTVTVKLPEVERSIDGTGYAKAAGAQYYKECVIKALTAQGIKVEAE
;
A
#
# COMPACT_ATOMS: atom_id res chain seq x y z
N MET A 1 5.08 -26.29 15.22
CA MET A 1 4.01 -25.47 15.82
C MET A 1 4.47 -24.03 15.75
N THR A 2 3.89 -23.22 14.87
CA THR A 2 4.09 -21.78 14.87
C THR A 2 3.17 -21.20 15.94
N THR A 3 3.74 -20.69 17.02
CA THR A 3 2.98 -19.99 18.06
C THR A 3 2.41 -18.71 17.45
N ASP A 4 1.10 -18.51 17.55
CA ASP A 4 0.50 -17.21 17.23
C ASP A 4 1.07 -16.16 18.19
N ILE A 5 1.83 -15.21 17.64
CA ILE A 5 2.57 -14.22 18.42
C ILE A 5 1.64 -13.28 19.20
N THR A 6 0.43 -13.02 18.67
CA THR A 6 -0.55 -12.16 19.33
C THR A 6 -1.19 -12.90 20.50
N GLU A 7 -1.51 -14.18 20.34
CA GLU A 7 -2.00 -15.00 21.46
C GLU A 7 -0.94 -15.12 22.57
N LEU A 8 0.33 -15.35 22.18
CA LEU A 8 1.44 -15.41 23.12
C LEU A 8 1.61 -14.09 23.89
N ALA A 9 1.59 -12.96 23.20
CA ALA A 9 1.72 -11.64 23.81
C ALA A 9 0.63 -11.39 24.87
N GLN A 10 -0.63 -11.72 24.56
CA GLN A 10 -1.74 -11.58 25.52
C GLN A 10 -1.57 -12.49 26.74
N ARG A 11 -1.16 -13.74 26.53
CA ARG A 11 -0.88 -14.67 27.63
C ARG A 11 0.27 -14.19 28.51
N MET A 12 1.35 -13.69 27.91
CA MET A 12 2.51 -13.16 28.63
C MET A 12 2.13 -11.92 29.44
N LYS A 13 1.39 -10.98 28.86
CA LYS A 13 0.88 -9.79 29.55
C LYS A 13 -0.02 -10.17 30.75
N ALA A 14 -0.91 -11.14 30.55
CA ALA A 14 -1.78 -11.64 31.62
C ALA A 14 -1.01 -12.37 32.73
N ALA A 15 0.04 -13.13 32.39
CA ALA A 15 0.91 -13.77 33.37
C ALA A 15 1.73 -12.74 34.15
N ALA A 16 2.32 -11.76 33.47
CA ALA A 16 3.05 -10.66 34.07
C ALA A 16 2.19 -9.85 35.06
N GLY A 17 0.93 -9.57 34.71
CA GLY A 17 0.00 -8.87 35.61
C GLY A 17 -0.36 -9.64 36.90
N LYS A 18 -0.07 -10.94 36.98
CA LYS A 18 -0.30 -11.77 38.17
C LYS A 18 0.97 -12.05 38.98
N ALA A 19 2.13 -11.85 38.38
CA ALA A 19 3.42 -12.10 39.00
C ALA A 19 3.75 -11.02 40.05
N THR A 20 4.82 -11.22 40.82
CA THR A 20 5.30 -10.22 41.78
C THR A 20 5.71 -8.95 41.04
N GLN A 21 5.08 -7.82 41.38
CA GLN A 21 5.32 -6.55 40.70
C GLN A 21 6.62 -5.89 41.20
N GLY A 22 7.19 -5.03 40.36
CA GLY A 22 8.45 -4.34 40.65
C GLY A 22 9.63 -4.92 39.90
N GLU A 23 10.79 -4.29 40.05
CA GLU A 23 12.03 -4.77 39.46
C GLU A 23 12.49 -6.07 40.14
N TRP A 24 12.96 -7.00 39.33
CA TRP A 24 13.59 -8.23 39.82
C TRP A 24 15.08 -8.17 39.50
N TRP A 25 15.88 -8.70 40.40
CA TRP A 25 17.33 -8.79 40.25
C TRP A 25 17.81 -10.16 40.70
N ALA A 26 18.94 -10.59 40.15
CA ALA A 26 19.59 -11.85 40.50
C ALA A 26 20.88 -11.56 41.28
N ASP A 27 21.22 -12.43 42.23
CA ASP A 27 22.46 -12.33 42.98
C ASP A 27 22.95 -13.71 43.45
N GLU A 28 24.23 -13.74 43.79
CA GLU A 28 24.95 -14.91 44.24
C GLU A 28 24.58 -15.29 45.66
N VAL A 29 24.40 -16.58 45.89
CA VAL A 29 24.14 -17.13 47.21
C VAL A 29 25.10 -18.28 47.47
N LYS A 30 25.96 -18.12 48.48
CA LYS A 30 26.86 -19.19 48.95
C LYS A 30 26.05 -20.31 49.57
N LYS A 31 26.30 -21.54 49.12
CA LYS A 31 25.63 -22.75 49.61
C LYS A 31 26.62 -23.69 50.28
N GLU A 32 26.15 -24.46 51.24
CA GLU A 32 26.92 -25.49 51.96
C GLU A 32 26.74 -26.90 51.34
N GLY A 33 26.14 -27.01 50.15
CA GLY A 33 25.90 -28.30 49.49
C GLY A 33 27.17 -28.91 48.90
N CYS A 34 27.20 -30.24 48.74
CA CYS A 34 28.34 -30.93 48.15
C CYS A 34 28.12 -31.22 46.65
N TYR A 35 29.19 -31.16 45.86
CA TYR A 35 29.19 -31.46 44.42
C TYR A 35 30.36 -32.37 44.04
N GLY A 36 30.28 -33.00 42.87
CA GLY A 36 31.16 -34.10 42.49
C GLY A 36 30.51 -35.47 42.70
N SER A 37 31.26 -36.55 42.45
CA SER A 37 30.75 -37.92 42.55
C SER A 37 31.66 -38.79 43.40
N GLY A 38 31.08 -39.62 44.27
CA GLY A 38 31.82 -40.56 45.11
C GLY A 38 32.50 -39.90 46.30
N ASP A 39 33.65 -40.45 46.71
CA ASP A 39 34.38 -40.02 47.92
C ASP A 39 35.12 -38.67 47.73
N ASP A 40 35.24 -38.18 46.48
CA ASP A 40 35.91 -36.92 46.11
C ASP A 40 34.96 -35.71 46.11
N CYS A 41 33.86 -35.79 46.85
CA CYS A 41 32.87 -34.72 46.90
C CYS A 41 33.43 -33.48 47.60
N VAL A 42 33.27 -32.31 46.99
CA VAL A 42 33.70 -31.02 47.56
C VAL A 42 32.50 -30.29 48.15
N GLU A 43 32.67 -29.69 49.32
CA GLU A 43 31.63 -28.90 49.99
C GLU A 43 31.66 -27.44 49.54
N GLY A 44 30.48 -26.93 49.25
CA GLY A 44 30.21 -25.51 49.05
C GLY A 44 30.40 -25.02 47.61
N PHE A 45 29.37 -24.38 47.08
CA PHE A 45 29.38 -23.74 45.76
C PHE A 45 28.51 -22.48 45.78
N THR A 46 28.76 -21.57 44.84
CA THR A 46 27.94 -20.39 44.60
C THR A 46 26.75 -20.77 43.70
N SER A 47 25.54 -20.49 44.16
CA SER A 47 24.32 -20.62 43.36
C SER A 47 23.66 -19.25 43.20
N TYR A 48 22.47 -19.17 42.60
CA TYR A 48 21.82 -17.89 42.30
C TYR A 48 20.38 -17.84 42.79
N ALA A 49 19.98 -16.67 43.29
CA ALA A 49 18.60 -16.42 43.68
C ALA A 49 18.08 -15.16 42.99
N ILE A 50 16.77 -15.12 42.82
CA ILE A 50 16.04 -14.00 42.24
C ILE A 50 15.30 -13.30 43.36
N TYR A 51 15.43 -11.98 43.41
CA TYR A 51 14.88 -11.13 44.44
C TYR A 51 13.90 -10.13 43.84
N GLY A 52 12.86 -9.79 44.61
CA GLY A 52 11.96 -8.71 44.30
C GLY A 52 12.55 -7.35 44.67
N SER A 53 11.83 -6.29 44.28
CA SER A 53 12.23 -4.90 44.58
C SER A 53 12.25 -4.59 46.08
N ASP A 54 11.57 -5.40 46.89
CA ASP A 54 11.55 -5.32 48.35
C ASP A 54 12.64 -6.16 49.03
N GLY A 55 13.49 -6.83 48.24
CA GLY A 55 14.56 -7.71 48.72
C GLY A 55 14.07 -9.09 49.15
N GLN A 56 12.80 -9.45 48.97
CA GLN A 56 12.32 -10.80 49.22
C GLN A 56 12.85 -11.76 48.15
N THR A 57 13.31 -12.95 48.56
CA THR A 57 13.66 -14.03 47.64
C THR A 57 12.40 -14.57 46.97
N LEU A 58 12.31 -14.42 45.65
CA LEU A 58 11.22 -14.94 44.82
C LEU A 58 11.48 -16.39 44.42
N PHE A 59 12.71 -16.66 43.99
CA PHE A 59 13.16 -17.98 43.56
C PHE A 59 14.60 -18.21 44.01
N ASP A 60 14.94 -19.46 44.32
CA ASP A 60 16.30 -19.91 44.64
C ASP A 60 16.54 -21.23 43.89
N SER A 61 17.70 -21.37 43.26
CA SER A 61 18.10 -22.57 42.50
C SER A 61 18.48 -23.77 43.35
N LEU A 62 18.45 -23.67 44.69
CA LEU A 62 18.84 -24.73 45.63
C LEU A 62 18.28 -26.14 45.35
N ASN A 63 17.06 -26.23 44.82
CA ASN A 63 16.40 -27.52 44.55
C ASN A 63 16.32 -27.83 43.05
N SER A 64 17.13 -27.15 42.24
CA SER A 64 17.21 -27.40 40.80
C SER A 64 17.94 -28.72 40.55
N ASP A 65 17.30 -29.63 39.82
CA ASP A 65 17.93 -30.84 39.28
C ASP A 65 18.71 -30.56 37.97
N ALA A 66 18.64 -29.32 37.48
CA ALA A 66 19.39 -28.83 36.33
C ALA A 66 20.72 -28.16 36.71
N ALA A 67 21.10 -28.15 37.99
CA ALA A 67 22.34 -27.53 38.46
C ALA A 67 23.56 -28.11 37.73
N CYS A 68 24.42 -27.23 37.21
CA CYS A 68 25.67 -27.61 36.56
C CYS A 68 26.81 -26.88 37.26
N ILE A 69 27.57 -27.60 38.08
CA ILE A 69 28.66 -27.02 38.86
C ILE A 69 29.91 -26.94 38.01
N CYS A 70 30.37 -25.72 37.79
CA CYS A 70 31.64 -25.40 37.18
C CYS A 70 32.65 -25.05 38.27
N GLU A 71 33.91 -25.39 38.03
CA GLU A 71 35.02 -25.15 38.94
C GLU A 71 36.11 -24.38 38.20
N GLU A 72 36.70 -23.39 38.87
CA GLU A 72 37.90 -22.69 38.42
C GLU A 72 38.90 -22.58 39.57
N TYR A 73 40.16 -22.89 39.27
CA TYR A 73 41.29 -22.66 40.16
C TYR A 73 42.03 -21.44 39.66
N ASP A 74 41.79 -20.30 40.31
CA ASP A 74 42.56 -19.09 40.05
C ASP A 74 43.75 -18.98 41.00
N GLY A 75 44.59 -17.95 40.80
CA GLY A 75 45.75 -17.71 41.66
C GLY A 75 45.40 -17.32 43.10
N GLU A 76 44.11 -17.12 43.42
CA GLU A 76 43.59 -16.65 44.70
C GLU A 76 42.76 -17.72 45.44
N GLY A 77 42.33 -18.79 44.77
CA GLY A 77 41.62 -19.91 45.39
C GLY A 77 40.91 -20.84 44.41
N HIS A 78 40.10 -21.74 44.99
CA HIS A 78 39.17 -22.60 44.26
C HIS A 78 37.77 -21.98 44.33
N VAL A 79 37.16 -21.74 43.17
CA VAL A 79 35.79 -21.22 43.06
C VAL A 79 34.95 -22.25 42.33
N ALA A 80 33.78 -22.57 42.90
CA ALA A 80 32.79 -23.42 42.26
C ALA A 80 31.44 -22.69 42.21
N TRP A 81 30.77 -22.73 41.06
CA TRP A 81 29.48 -22.07 40.86
C TRP A 81 28.54 -22.88 39.99
N ASP A 82 27.23 -22.68 40.19
CA ASP A 82 26.18 -23.23 39.34
C ASP A 82 25.95 -22.34 38.11
N GLU A 83 26.57 -22.71 36.99
CA GLU A 83 26.52 -21.97 35.73
C GLU A 83 25.08 -21.90 35.16
N THR A 84 24.29 -22.97 35.38
CA THR A 84 22.91 -23.02 34.92
C THR A 84 22.01 -22.10 35.75
N ALA A 85 22.20 -22.06 37.07
CA ALA A 85 21.49 -21.13 37.93
C ALA A 85 21.82 -19.67 37.58
N GLN A 86 23.09 -19.35 37.31
CA GLN A 86 23.51 -18.01 36.88
C GLN A 86 22.72 -17.56 35.65
N SER A 87 22.81 -18.33 34.57
CA SER A 87 22.19 -18.02 33.29
C SER A 87 20.66 -17.88 33.39
N ASN A 88 20.02 -18.79 34.14
CA ASN A 88 18.57 -18.76 34.30
C ASN A 88 18.11 -17.60 35.18
N ALA A 89 18.83 -17.30 36.26
CA ALA A 89 18.49 -16.21 37.17
C ALA A 89 18.59 -14.85 36.46
N GLU A 90 19.66 -14.64 35.68
CA GLU A 90 19.83 -13.44 34.85
C GLU A 90 18.69 -13.28 33.83
N PHE A 91 18.37 -14.36 33.10
CA PHE A 91 17.29 -14.35 32.13
C PHE A 91 15.94 -13.99 32.77
N ILE A 92 15.59 -14.64 33.89
CA ILE A 92 14.31 -14.42 34.56
C ILE A 92 14.23 -13.02 35.18
N ALA A 93 15.32 -12.53 35.78
CA ALA A 93 15.39 -11.17 36.33
C ALA A 93 15.21 -10.12 35.23
N LEU A 94 15.82 -10.33 34.06
CA LEU A 94 15.64 -9.45 32.90
C LEU A 94 14.21 -9.56 32.31
N ALA A 95 13.66 -10.78 32.24
CA ALA A 95 12.30 -11.05 31.76
C ALA A 95 11.23 -10.83 32.84
N ASN A 96 11.48 -9.92 33.79
CA ASN A 96 10.53 -9.61 34.85
C ASN A 96 9.20 -9.05 34.30
N PRO A 97 8.14 -9.04 35.13
CA PRO A 97 6.81 -8.63 34.71
C PRO A 97 6.74 -7.24 34.06
N ASN A 98 7.48 -6.26 34.59
CA ASN A 98 7.48 -4.90 34.05
C ASN A 98 8.06 -4.87 32.62
N ASN A 99 9.18 -5.55 32.41
CA ASN A 99 9.84 -5.61 31.11
C ASN A 99 8.99 -6.36 30.07
N VAL A 100 8.33 -7.46 30.48
CA VAL A 100 7.41 -8.20 29.60
C VAL A 100 6.22 -7.34 29.19
N ILE A 101 5.60 -6.61 30.14
CA ILE A 101 4.47 -5.73 29.83
C ILE A 101 4.90 -4.62 28.85
N ALA A 102 6.02 -3.97 29.11
CA ALA A 102 6.55 -2.92 28.25
C ALA A 102 6.82 -3.42 26.82
N LEU A 103 7.42 -4.60 26.67
CA LEU A 103 7.66 -5.22 25.37
C LEU A 103 6.35 -5.55 24.63
N VAL A 104 5.34 -6.04 25.35
CA VAL A 104 4.02 -6.34 24.74
C VAL A 104 3.31 -5.06 24.32
N GLU A 105 3.38 -3.98 25.10
CA GLU A 105 2.76 -2.70 24.74
C GLU A 105 3.39 -2.09 23.48
N GLU A 106 4.72 -2.12 23.35
CA GLU A 106 5.39 -1.67 22.13
C GLU A 106 5.09 -2.59 20.93
N LEU A 107 4.92 -3.90 21.15
CA LEU A 107 4.47 -4.83 20.10
C LEU A 107 3.05 -4.51 19.62
N GLU A 108 2.11 -4.28 20.54
CA GLU A 108 0.71 -3.92 20.22
C GLU A 108 0.66 -2.61 19.41
N LYS A 109 1.48 -1.63 19.78
CA LYS A 109 1.61 -0.35 19.08
C LYS A 109 2.20 -0.51 17.67
N ALA A 110 3.24 -1.34 17.51
CA ALA A 110 3.82 -1.63 16.21
C ALA A 110 2.81 -2.33 15.28
N GLN A 111 2.06 -3.31 15.78
CA GLN A 111 1.00 -4.00 15.03
C GLN A 111 -0.12 -3.06 14.62
N ALA A 112 -0.54 -2.14 15.49
CA ALA A 112 -1.53 -1.11 15.16
C ALA A 112 -1.04 -0.19 14.03
N GLY A 113 0.23 0.22 14.09
CA GLY A 113 0.86 1.03 13.05
C GLY A 113 0.92 0.30 11.69
N GLU A 114 1.30 -0.98 11.68
CA GLU A 114 1.32 -1.79 10.45
C GLU A 114 -0.08 -1.88 9.82
N LYS A 115 -1.11 -2.10 10.64
CA LYS A 115 -2.50 -2.13 10.16
C LYS A 115 -2.91 -0.81 9.50
N GLN A 116 -2.61 0.31 10.14
CA GLN A 116 -2.91 1.64 9.59
C GLN A 116 -2.19 1.87 8.25
N TRP A 117 -0.90 1.52 8.17
CA TRP A 117 -0.14 1.64 6.93
C TRP A 117 -0.71 0.77 5.81
N ARG A 118 -1.14 -0.46 6.13
CA ARG A 118 -1.76 -1.36 5.17
C ARG A 118 -3.06 -0.77 4.62
N GLU A 119 -3.92 -0.21 5.46
CA GLU A 119 -5.15 0.45 5.03
C GLU A 119 -4.88 1.64 4.08
N VAL A 120 -3.85 2.44 4.34
CA VAL A 120 -3.44 3.54 3.47
C VAL A 120 -2.93 3.03 2.12
N VAL A 121 -2.13 1.97 2.11
CA VAL A 121 -1.62 1.35 0.88
C VAL A 121 -2.76 0.78 0.04
N ASP A 122 -3.70 0.07 0.66
CA ASP A 122 -4.86 -0.50 -0.03
C ASP A 122 -5.73 0.59 -0.66
N ALA A 123 -5.97 1.69 0.06
CA ALA A 123 -6.70 2.84 -0.45
C ALA A 123 -5.96 3.51 -1.63
N PHE A 124 -4.64 3.65 -1.53
CA PHE A 124 -3.82 4.20 -2.61
C PHE A 124 -3.87 3.32 -3.87
N CYS A 125 -3.76 2.00 -3.72
CA CYS A 125 -3.86 1.06 -4.84
C CYS A 125 -5.23 1.12 -5.52
N ALA A 126 -6.31 1.34 -4.76
CA ALA A 126 -7.64 1.52 -5.34
C ALA A 126 -7.76 2.83 -6.15
N ASP A 127 -7.23 3.93 -5.62
CA ASP A 127 -7.24 5.23 -6.30
C ASP A 127 -6.42 5.22 -7.60
N ASP A 128 -5.22 4.61 -7.57
CA ASP A 128 -4.37 4.43 -8.74
C ASP A 128 -5.08 3.64 -9.85
N ALA A 129 -5.74 2.53 -9.48
CA ALA A 129 -6.50 1.71 -10.42
C ALA A 129 -7.67 2.49 -11.06
N ASP A 130 -8.36 3.34 -10.30
CA ASP A 130 -9.46 4.15 -10.81
C ASP A 130 -8.95 5.29 -11.70
N TRP A 131 -7.82 5.91 -11.37
CA TRP A 131 -7.17 6.91 -12.21
C TRP A 131 -6.74 6.33 -13.56
N HIS A 132 -6.22 5.09 -13.56
CA HIS A 132 -5.88 4.38 -14.80
C HIS A 132 -7.11 4.12 -15.69
N LYS A 133 -8.25 3.71 -15.10
CA LYS A 133 -9.52 3.52 -15.86
C LYS A 133 -10.02 4.83 -16.47
N LEU A 134 -9.98 5.91 -15.69
CA LEU A 134 -10.40 7.24 -16.16
C LEU A 134 -9.52 7.71 -17.32
N THR A 135 -8.21 7.56 -17.19
CA THR A 135 -7.25 7.91 -18.25
C THR A 135 -7.50 7.12 -19.53
N ASN A 136 -7.73 5.80 -19.42
CA ASN A 136 -8.04 4.98 -20.58
C ASN A 136 -9.34 5.41 -21.26
N SER A 137 -10.39 5.66 -20.47
CA SER A 137 -11.69 6.14 -20.98
C SER A 137 -11.58 7.48 -21.70
N ASN A 138 -10.79 8.41 -21.15
CA ASN A 138 -10.53 9.70 -21.79
C ASN A 138 -9.80 9.55 -23.12
N ASN A 139 -8.81 8.67 -23.20
CA ASN A 139 -8.09 8.38 -24.44
C ASN A 139 -9.02 7.78 -25.51
N GLU A 140 -9.92 6.88 -25.12
CA GLU A 140 -10.94 6.30 -26.01
C GLU A 140 -11.91 7.37 -26.53
N LEU A 141 -12.40 8.27 -25.66
CA LEU A 141 -13.26 9.38 -26.06
C LEU A 141 -12.57 10.32 -27.05
N ILE A 142 -11.29 10.66 -26.81
CA ILE A 142 -10.50 11.49 -27.72
C ILE A 142 -10.39 10.82 -29.08
N ALA A 143 -10.14 9.50 -29.13
CA ALA A 143 -10.06 8.75 -30.38
C ALA A 143 -11.39 8.76 -31.15
N LEU A 144 -12.52 8.53 -30.46
CA LEU A 144 -13.85 8.56 -31.06
C LEU A 144 -14.22 9.94 -31.60
N LEU A 145 -13.96 11.00 -30.82
CA LEU A 145 -14.22 12.38 -31.25
C LEU A 145 -13.36 12.77 -32.46
N SER A 146 -12.10 12.37 -32.46
CA SER A 146 -11.20 12.61 -33.60
C SER A 146 -11.72 11.95 -34.88
N GLN A 147 -12.17 10.69 -34.81
CA GLN A 147 -12.76 10.01 -35.96
C GLN A 147 -14.05 10.69 -36.44
N ALA A 148 -14.91 11.12 -35.53
CA ALA A 148 -16.14 11.81 -35.88
C ALA A 148 -15.85 13.15 -36.59
N LEU A 149 -14.88 13.91 -36.09
CA LEU A 149 -14.44 15.16 -36.71
C LEU A 149 -13.86 14.94 -38.11
N CYS A 150 -13.01 13.92 -38.30
CA CYS A 150 -12.50 13.57 -39.64
C CYS A 150 -13.65 13.25 -40.62
N LYS A 151 -14.62 12.41 -40.21
CA LYS A 151 -15.77 12.08 -41.05
C LYS A 151 -16.63 13.29 -41.39
N GLN A 152 -16.81 14.22 -40.44
CA GLN A 152 -17.53 15.46 -40.69
C GLN A 152 -16.76 16.36 -41.66
N ALA A 153 -15.44 16.48 -41.52
CA ALA A 153 -14.59 17.24 -42.44
C ALA A 153 -14.67 16.67 -43.87
N ASP A 154 -14.58 15.35 -44.02
CA ASP A 154 -14.75 14.68 -45.31
C ASP A 154 -16.13 14.97 -45.93
N ARG A 155 -17.20 14.91 -45.11
CA ARG A 155 -18.56 15.19 -45.56
C ARG A 155 -18.75 16.66 -45.96
N ILE A 156 -18.14 17.60 -45.23
CA ILE A 156 -18.15 19.02 -45.60
C ILE A 156 -17.44 19.20 -46.94
N ALA A 157 -16.24 18.64 -47.11
CA ALA A 157 -15.50 18.71 -48.36
C ALA A 157 -16.29 18.10 -49.54
N GLU A 158 -16.93 16.95 -49.33
CA GLU A 158 -17.83 16.33 -50.32
C GLU A 158 -18.96 17.30 -50.68
N LEU A 159 -19.69 17.84 -49.70
CA LEU A 159 -20.81 18.76 -49.93
C LEU A 159 -20.36 20.06 -50.62
N GLU A 160 -19.22 20.61 -50.22
CA GLU A 160 -18.63 21.79 -50.85
C GLU A 160 -18.20 21.53 -52.30
N SER A 161 -17.85 20.29 -52.66
CA SER A 161 -17.46 19.93 -54.02
C SER A 161 -18.64 19.74 -54.98
N ARG A 162 -19.87 19.53 -54.46
CA ARG A 162 -21.05 19.25 -55.29
C ARG A 162 -21.44 20.49 -56.10
N THR A 163 -21.61 20.30 -57.39
CA THR A 163 -22.16 21.27 -58.33
C THR A 163 -23.57 20.84 -58.74
N VAL A 164 -24.46 21.81 -59.00
CA VAL A 164 -25.83 21.56 -59.45
C VAL A 164 -25.92 21.97 -60.92
N THR A 165 -26.13 21.01 -61.81
CA THR A 165 -26.39 21.26 -63.23
C THR A 165 -27.88 21.56 -63.41
N VAL A 166 -28.21 22.70 -64.03
CA VAL A 166 -29.60 23.11 -64.25
C VAL A 166 -29.82 23.39 -65.73
N LYS A 167 -30.73 22.64 -66.36
CA LYS A 167 -31.29 23.01 -67.67
C LYS A 167 -32.24 24.18 -67.50
N LEU A 168 -31.77 25.36 -67.91
CA LEU A 168 -32.62 26.54 -67.95
C LEU A 168 -33.59 26.42 -69.13
N PRO A 169 -34.89 26.71 -68.95
CA PRO A 169 -35.86 26.67 -70.03
C PRO A 169 -35.43 27.61 -71.17
N GLU A 170 -35.64 27.18 -72.41
CA GLU A 170 -35.46 28.07 -73.56
C GLU A 170 -36.48 29.20 -73.45
N VAL A 171 -35.99 30.43 -73.62
CA VAL A 171 -36.85 31.62 -73.57
C VAL A 171 -37.74 31.58 -74.82
N GLU A 172 -38.97 31.09 -74.68
CA GLU A 172 -39.98 31.14 -75.73
C GLU A 172 -40.27 32.60 -76.11
N ARG A 173 -40.28 32.89 -77.42
CA ARG A 173 -40.54 34.23 -77.94
C ARG A 173 -41.95 34.67 -77.57
N SER A 174 -42.11 35.86 -76.99
CA SER A 174 -43.39 36.55 -76.99
C SER A 174 -43.80 36.87 -78.44
N ILE A 175 -45.05 36.60 -78.81
CA ILE A 175 -45.62 36.86 -80.15
C ILE A 175 -45.76 38.39 -80.42
N ASP A 176 -45.52 39.22 -79.41
CA ASP A 176 -45.92 40.61 -79.33
C ASP A 176 -44.83 41.50 -78.71
N GLY A 177 -43.68 41.56 -79.41
CA GLY A 177 -42.91 42.79 -79.67
C GLY A 177 -42.36 43.65 -78.50
N THR A 178 -42.59 43.31 -77.23
CA THR A 178 -42.26 44.19 -76.10
C THR A 178 -41.50 43.54 -74.94
N GLY A 179 -41.10 42.25 -75.04
CA GLY A 179 -40.27 41.59 -74.04
C GLY A 179 -39.00 40.99 -74.65
N TYR A 180 -37.81 41.33 -74.11
CA TYR A 180 -36.47 40.70 -74.28
C TYR A 180 -36.19 39.85 -75.55
N ALA A 181 -36.69 40.22 -76.73
CA ALA A 181 -36.73 39.38 -77.92
C ALA A 181 -35.44 39.38 -78.78
N LYS A 182 -34.26 39.46 -78.16
CA LYS A 182 -32.97 39.32 -78.83
C LYS A 182 -32.11 38.29 -78.09
N ALA A 183 -31.24 37.57 -78.81
CA ALA A 183 -30.30 36.61 -78.21
C ALA A 183 -29.55 37.17 -76.99
N ALA A 184 -29.23 38.47 -77.01
CA ALA A 184 -28.60 39.18 -75.89
C ALA A 184 -29.48 39.26 -74.62
N GLY A 185 -30.81 39.38 -74.74
CA GLY A 185 -31.73 39.46 -73.61
C GLY A 185 -31.94 38.12 -72.90
N ALA A 186 -32.03 37.04 -73.67
CA ALA A 186 -32.08 35.67 -73.13
C ALA A 186 -30.78 35.30 -72.41
N GLN A 187 -29.63 35.70 -72.95
CA GLN A 187 -28.33 35.50 -72.30
C GLN A 187 -28.22 36.26 -70.98
N TYR A 188 -28.68 37.52 -70.94
CA TYR A 188 -28.70 38.34 -69.73
C TYR A 188 -29.55 37.70 -68.61
N TYR A 189 -30.72 37.15 -68.94
CA TYR A 189 -31.56 36.46 -67.96
C TYR A 189 -30.87 35.20 -67.39
N LYS A 190 -30.23 34.38 -68.24
CA LYS A 190 -29.44 33.23 -67.80
C LYS A 190 -28.31 33.64 -66.85
N GLU A 191 -27.57 34.70 -67.18
CA GLU A 191 -26.50 35.22 -66.33
C GLU A 191 -27.02 35.76 -64.99
N CYS A 192 -28.18 36.42 -64.96
CA CYS A 192 -28.80 36.89 -63.73
C CYS A 192 -29.21 35.74 -62.81
N VAL A 193 -29.75 34.65 -63.36
CA VAL A 193 -30.12 33.45 -62.59
C VAL A 193 -28.87 32.78 -62.02
N ILE A 194 -27.81 32.61 -62.81
CA ILE A 194 -26.54 32.06 -62.33
C ILE A 194 -25.95 32.94 -61.21
N LYS A 195 -25.91 34.26 -61.40
CA LYS A 195 -25.42 35.19 -60.37
C LYS A 195 -26.24 35.12 -59.08
N ALA A 196 -27.57 35.02 -59.16
CA ALA A 196 -28.43 34.90 -57.99
C ALA A 196 -28.19 33.58 -57.23
N LEU A 197 -28.00 32.47 -57.94
CA LEU A 197 -27.69 31.17 -57.35
C LEU A 197 -26.29 31.16 -56.71
N THR A 198 -25.27 31.69 -57.40
CA THR A 198 -23.91 31.80 -56.87
C THR A 198 -23.84 32.73 -55.64
N ALA A 199 -24.63 33.82 -55.61
CA ALA A 199 -24.72 34.69 -54.44
C ALA A 199 -25.32 34.00 -53.20
N GLN A 200 -26.11 32.94 -53.40
CA GLN A 200 -26.61 32.06 -52.33
C GLN A 200 -25.65 30.88 -52.03
N GLY A 201 -24.44 30.88 -52.60
CA GLY A 201 -23.43 29.84 -52.38
C GLY A 201 -23.64 28.56 -53.18
N ILE A 202 -24.57 28.54 -54.14
CA ILE A 202 -24.85 27.37 -54.97
C ILE A 202 -23.86 27.34 -56.14
N LYS A 203 -23.05 26.29 -56.24
CA LYS A 203 -22.17 26.07 -57.39
C LYS A 203 -22.99 25.50 -58.55
N VAL A 204 -23.02 26.21 -59.69
CA VAL A 204 -23.83 25.86 -60.86
C VAL A 204 -22.95 25.59 -62.07
N GLU A 205 -23.20 24.51 -62.79
CA GLU A 205 -22.60 24.25 -64.12
C GLU A 205 -23.67 24.50 -65.20
N ALA A 206 -23.31 25.22 -66.26
CA ALA A 206 -24.19 25.45 -67.40
C ALA A 206 -24.11 24.24 -68.37
N GLU A 207 -25.26 23.72 -68.78
CA GLU A 207 -25.40 22.67 -69.81
C GLU A 207 -25.71 23.26 -71.19
#